data_AF-A0A392P077-F1
#
_entry.id   AF-A0A392P077-F1
#
_cell.length_a   1.000
_cell.length_b   1.000
_cell.length_c   1.000
_cell.angle_alpha   90.00
_cell.angle_beta   90.00
_cell.angle_gamma   90.00
#
_symmetry.space_group_name_H-M   'P 1'
#
loop_
_entity.id
_entity.type
_entity.pdbx_description
1 polymer ?
#
loop_
_entity_poly.entity_id
_entity_poly.type
_entity_poly.pdbx_seq_one_letter_code
_entity_poly.pdbx_strand_id
1 'polypeptide(L)' 'MEPSILEAYVKDKLDEIQSSLLERAIAFRDSNIVDVSTYDDLKAAISQGKWARGPWSA' A
#
# COMPACT_ATOMS: atom_id res chain seq x y z
N MET A 1 -8.36 22.51 28.16
CA MET A 1 -9.18 22.13 26.99
C MET A 1 -10.41 21.42 27.54
N GLU A 2 -11.62 21.80 27.12
CA GLU A 2 -12.84 21.11 27.57
C GLU A 2 -12.79 19.62 27.16
N PRO A 3 -13.29 18.68 27.97
CA PRO A 3 -13.18 17.24 27.70
C PRO A 3 -13.73 16.83 26.32
N SER A 4 -14.82 17.44 25.88
CA SER A 4 -15.42 17.19 24.56
C SER A 4 -14.53 17.63 23.40
N ILE A 5 -13.78 18.73 23.56
CA ILE A 5 -12.83 19.21 22.55
C ILE A 5 -11.66 18.24 22.45
N LEU A 6 -11.18 17.74 23.59
CA LEU A 6 -10.10 16.74 23.59
C LEU A 6 -10.55 15.42 22.96
N GLU A 7 -11.75 14.96 23.24
CA GLU A 7 -12.31 13.73 22.66
C GLU A 7 -12.41 13.84 21.12
N ALA A 8 -12.98 14.94 20.62
CA ALA A 8 -13.07 15.18 19.18
C ALA A 8 -11.69 15.24 18.54
N TYR A 9 -10.76 15.99 19.14
CA TYR A 9 -9.38 16.10 18.65
C TYR A 9 -8.67 14.74 18.57
N VAL A 10 -8.83 13.89 19.59
CA VAL A 10 -8.23 12.54 19.60
C VAL A 10 -8.83 11.67 18.50
N LYS A 11 -10.15 11.70 18.31
CA LYS A 11 -10.82 10.95 17.23
C LYS A 11 -10.31 11.38 15.86
N ASP A 12 -10.27 12.68 15.59
CA ASP A 12 -9.75 13.22 14.33
C ASP A 12 -8.30 12.81 14.09
N LYS A 13 -7.46 12.79 15.14
CA LYS A 13 -6.06 12.35 15.02
C LYS A 13 -5.93 10.85 14.77
N LEU A 14 -6.79 10.02 15.34
CA LEU A 14 -6.80 8.59 15.05
C LEU A 14 -7.19 8.32 13.60
N ASP A 15 -8.19 9.04 13.07
CA ASP A 15 -8.61 8.94 11.68
C ASP A 15 -7.51 9.41 10.71
N GLU A 16 -6.79 10.49 11.06
CA GLU A 16 -5.64 10.97 10.29
C GLU A 16 -4.50 9.94 10.27
N ILE A 17 -4.16 9.36 11.43
CA ILE A 17 -3.13 8.31 11.55
C ILE A 17 -3.51 7.11 10.69
N GLN A 18 -4.75 6.64 10.80
CA GLN A 18 -5.23 5.48 10.05
C GLN A 18 -5.17 5.74 8.54
N SER A 19 -5.62 6.92 8.10
CA SER A 19 -5.60 7.31 6.69
C SER A 19 -4.17 7.40 6.16
N SER A 20 -3.25 8.00 6.91
CA SER A 20 -1.84 8.12 6.53
C SER A 20 -1.14 6.76 6.42
N LEU A 21 -1.40 5.85 7.37
CA LEU A 21 -0.83 4.51 7.32
C LEU A 21 -1.36 3.70 6.13
N LEU A 22 -2.66 3.82 5.84
CA LEU A 22 -3.27 3.15 4.69
C LEU A 22 -2.71 3.68 3.37
N GLU A 23 -2.59 5.00 3.22
CA GLU A 23 -2.03 5.62 2.01
C GLU A 23 -0.59 5.13 1.77
N ARG A 24 0.25 5.12 2.81
CA ARG A 24 1.62 4.62 2.72
C ARG A 24 1.68 3.14 2.35
N ALA A 25 0.78 2.32 2.88
CA ALA A 25 0.69 0.91 2.56
C ALA A 25 0.26 0.69 1.09
N ILE A 26 -0.71 1.45 0.60
CA ILE A 26 -1.15 1.43 -0.79
C ILE A 26 0.01 1.83 -1.72
N ALA A 27 0.68 2.94 -1.43
CA ALA A 27 1.82 3.40 -2.21
C ALA A 27 2.96 2.37 -2.24
N PHE A 28 3.26 1.73 -1.10
CA PHE A 28 4.24 0.65 -1.05
C PHE A 28 3.81 -0.55 -1.90
N ARG A 29 2.56 -1.01 -1.77
CA ARG A 29 2.03 -2.12 -2.58
C ARG A 29 2.12 -1.80 -4.06
N ASP A 30 1.63 -0.63 -4.47
CA ASP A 30 1.50 -0.28 -5.89
C ASP A 30 2.86 -0.04 -6.55
N SER A 31 3.84 0.53 -5.83
CA SER A 31 5.22 0.69 -6.33
C SER A 31 6.00 -0.62 -6.45
N ASN A 32 5.53 -1.69 -5.80
CA ASN A 32 6.16 -3.01 -5.80
C ASN A 32 5.42 -4.05 -6.64
N ILE A 33 4.24 -3.73 -7.20
CA ILE A 33 3.61 -4.57 -8.23
C ILE A 33 4.10 -4.10 -9.60
N VAL A 34 4.67 -5.01 -10.39
CA VAL A 34 5.16 -4.73 -11.73
C VAL A 34 4.44 -5.59 -12.76
N ASP A 35 4.01 -4.99 -13.86
CA ASP A 35 3.40 -5.72 -14.97
C ASP A 35 4.49 -6.46 -15.76
N VAL A 36 4.27 -7.75 -16.05
CA VAL A 36 5.22 -8.62 -16.76
C VAL A 36 4.54 -9.34 -17.92
N SER A 37 5.28 -9.58 -19.00
CA SER A 37 4.78 -10.28 -20.20
C SER A 37 5.62 -11.48 -20.61
N THR A 38 6.85 -11.60 -20.08
CA THR A 38 7.73 -12.74 -20.33
C THR A 38 8.14 -13.45 -19.04
N TYR A 39 8.63 -14.68 -19.18
CA TYR A 39 9.14 -15.45 -18.05
C TYR A 39 10.43 -14.83 -17.46
N ASP A 40 11.22 -14.13 -18.27
CA ASP A 40 12.43 -13.44 -17.80
C ASP A 40 12.09 -12.20 -16.98
N ASP A 41 11.08 -11.42 -17.39
CA ASP A 41 10.55 -10.30 -16.59
C ASP A 41 10.03 -10.78 -15.22
N LEU A 42 9.31 -11.91 -15.21
CA LEU A 42 8.84 -12.53 -13.97
C LEU A 42 9.99 -12.89 -13.04
N LYS A 43 11.03 -13.56 -13.55
CA LYS A 43 12.22 -13.92 -12.76
C LYS A 43 12.93 -12.68 -12.23
N ALA A 44 13.07 -11.64 -13.05
CA ALA A 44 13.68 -10.38 -12.63
C ALA A 44 12.88 -9.71 -11.51
N ALA A 45 11.55 -9.61 -11.64
CA ALA A 45 10.67 -9.05 -10.62
C ALA A 45 10.80 -9.78 -9.28
N ILE A 46 10.74 -11.12 -9.29
CA ILE A 46 10.86 -11.93 -8.07
C ILE A 46 12.24 -11.77 -7.42
N SER A 47 13.32 -11.73 -8.21
CA SER A 47 14.68 -11.54 -7.68
C SER A 47 14.88 -10.20 -6.96
N GLN A 48 14.07 -9.19 -7.31
CA GLN A 48 14.05 -7.88 -6.67
C GLN A 48 13.09 -7.82 -5.46
N GLY A 49 12.43 -8.94 -5.11
CA GLY A 49 11.43 -8.98 -4.03
C GLY A 49 10.10 -8.32 -4.39
N LYS A 50 9.81 -8.12 -5.69
CA LYS A 50 8.59 -7.50 -6.18
C LYS A 50 7.50 -8.53 -6.49
N TRP A 51 6.26 -8.05 -6.61
CA TRP A 51 5.13 -8.83 -7.08
C TRP A 51 4.93 -8.63 -8.58
N ALA A 52 4.78 -9.72 -9.32
CA ALA A 52 4.54 -9.66 -10.75
C ALA A 52 3.05 -9.81 -11.07
N ARG A 53 2.53 -8.90 -11.90
CA ARG A 53 1.18 -8.98 -12.48
C ARG A 53 1.34 -9.34 -13.95
N GLY A 54 0.91 -10.53 -14.34
CA GLY A 54 1.09 -11.01 -15.71
C GLY A 54 -0.11 -11.79 -16.21
N PRO A 55 -0.17 -12.04 -17.54
CA PRO A 55 -1.23 -12.86 -18.12
C PRO A 55 -1.14 -14.29 -17.59
N TRP A 56 -2.31 -14.86 -17.25
CA TRP A 56 -2.45 -16.26 -16.90
C TRP A 56 -3.31 -16.94 -17.97
N SER A 57 -2.95 -18.17 -18.35
CA SER A 57 -3.78 -18.95 -19.29
C SER A 57 -5.09 -19.30 -18.58
N ALA A 58 -6.16 -18.61 -18.97
CA ALA A 58 -7.53 -18.89 -18.51
C ALA A 58 -8.11 -20.12 -19.22
#